data_AF-A0AAJ7DUT6-F1
#
_entry.id   AF-A0AAJ7DUT6-F1
#
_cell.length_a   1.000
_cell.length_b   1.000
_cell.length_c   1.000
_cell.angle_alpha   90.00
_cell.angle_beta   90.00
_cell.angle_gamma   90.00
#
_symmetry.space_group_name_H-M   'P 1'
#
loop_
_entity.id
_entity.type
_entity.pdbx_description
1 polymer ?
#
loop_
_entity_poly.entity_id
_entity_poly.type
_entity_poly.pdbx_seq_one_letter_code
_entity_poly.pdbx_strand_id
1 'polypeptide(L)'
;MNDFQNIGIFLQLAAMIILLLKIICTFDCTGVSGRTQILYALVLSTRFLDLPYEFQISLPSFIIKIVYLFVAYLTVLFIFFVHRSTYEREYDTFRFDLLIGACTVMALLCTYKKWELLSILWHFSVFLETFAIFPQIYFTTKANYTGSSLVFYVGMLACYRAFYTVHWIYLLLVEGYVDNYYVAASGSTQFIIYCGYFVWMVPIFKAQYAHLKNDESQLDVVSIAPNDFECNISKNESLFNN
;
A
#
# COMPACT_ATOMS: atom_id res chain seq x y z
N MET A 1 5.11 26.49 -3.97
CA MET A 1 4.54 25.13 -4.01
C MET A 1 3.08 25.28 -4.38
N ASN A 2 2.66 24.74 -5.52
CA ASN A 2 1.27 24.88 -5.95
C ASN A 2 0.39 24.06 -5.01
N ASP A 3 -0.80 24.56 -4.66
CA ASP A 3 -1.68 23.96 -3.65
C ASP A 3 -1.94 22.46 -3.89
N PHE A 4 -1.99 22.05 -5.16
CA PHE A 4 -2.14 20.65 -5.57
C PHE A 4 -1.02 19.71 -5.11
N GLN A 5 0.24 20.17 -5.11
CA GLN A 5 1.37 19.36 -4.64
C GLN A 5 1.29 19.17 -3.13
N ASN A 6 0.95 20.22 -2.39
CA ASN A 6 0.81 20.16 -0.93
C ASN A 6 -0.26 19.14 -0.53
N ILE A 7 -1.43 19.22 -1.19
CA ILE A 7 -2.52 18.27 -0.97
C ILE A 7 -2.06 16.84 -1.25
N GLY A 8 -1.32 16.62 -2.35
CA GLY A 8 -0.75 15.31 -2.68
C GLY A 8 0.17 14.77 -1.57
N ILE A 9 1.08 15.61 -1.05
CA ILE A 9 2.00 15.22 0.03
C ILE A 9 1.23 14.84 1.30
N PHE A 10 0.20 15.61 1.68
CA PHE A 10 -0.58 15.27 2.87
C PHE A 10 -1.40 13.99 2.68
N LEU A 11 -1.93 13.76 1.48
CA LEU A 11 -2.74 12.58 1.18
C LEU A 11 -1.91 11.30 1.14
N GLN A 12 -0.69 11.36 0.59
CA GLN A 12 0.24 10.25 0.63
C GLN A 12 0.65 9.91 2.06
N LEU A 13 0.92 10.94 2.90
CA LEU A 13 1.25 10.72 4.30
C LEU A 13 0.06 10.12 5.07
N ALA A 14 -1.15 10.62 4.84
CA ALA A 14 -2.37 10.08 5.44
C ALA A 14 -2.56 8.60 5.07
N ALA A 15 -2.31 8.21 3.82
CA ALA A 15 -2.37 6.81 3.39
C ALA A 15 -1.41 5.94 4.21
N MET A 16 -0.14 6.36 4.34
CA MET A 16 0.86 5.64 5.12
C MET A 16 0.47 5.53 6.60
N ILE A 17 -0.07 6.60 7.19
CA ILE A 17 -0.53 6.60 8.58
C ILE A 17 -1.73 5.66 8.78
N ILE A 18 -2.70 5.64 7.86
CA ILE A 18 -3.87 4.73 7.96
C ILE A 18 -3.42 3.27 7.92
N LEU A 19 -2.47 2.93 7.06
CA LEU A 19 -1.92 1.58 7.00
C LEU A 19 -1.21 1.21 8.31
N LEU A 20 -0.39 2.12 8.85
CA LEU A 20 0.31 1.92 10.12
C LEU A 20 -0.69 1.77 11.28
N LEU A 21 -1.70 2.65 11.37
CA LEU A 21 -2.73 2.59 12.40
C LEU A 21 -3.54 1.29 12.33
N LYS A 22 -3.85 0.78 11.12
CA LYS A 22 -4.46 -0.55 10.98
C LYS A 22 -3.61 -1.60 11.67
N ILE A 23 -2.31 -1.64 11.37
CA ILE A 23 -1.40 -2.65 11.92
C ILE A 23 -1.31 -2.54 13.44
N ILE A 24 -1.13 -1.32 13.97
CA ILE A 24 -0.98 -1.09 15.42
C ILE A 24 -2.29 -1.38 16.17
N CYS A 25 -3.43 -0.91 15.68
CA CYS A 25 -4.71 -1.02 16.41
C CYS A 25 -5.33 -2.41 16.29
N THR A 26 -5.18 -3.09 15.15
CA THR A 26 -5.79 -4.42 14.93
C THR A 26 -4.87 -5.57 15.32
N PHE A 27 -3.58 -5.28 15.58
CA PHE A 27 -2.52 -6.28 15.83
C PHE A 27 -2.42 -7.34 14.71
N ASP A 28 -2.88 -6.98 13.51
CA ASP A 28 -3.02 -7.88 12.38
C ASP A 28 -2.38 -7.28 11.11
N CYS A 29 -1.59 -8.10 10.42
CA CYS A 29 -0.92 -7.78 9.16
C CYS A 29 -1.51 -8.54 7.95
N THR A 30 -2.62 -9.26 8.13
CA THR A 30 -3.29 -10.00 7.05
C THR A 30 -3.63 -9.06 5.89
N GLY A 31 -3.39 -9.52 4.66
CA GLY A 31 -3.68 -8.75 3.44
C GLY A 31 -2.59 -7.76 2.99
N VAL A 32 -1.50 -7.58 3.76
CA VAL A 32 -0.45 -6.58 3.46
C VAL A 32 0.87 -7.26 3.10
N SER A 33 1.46 -6.89 1.97
CA SER A 33 2.78 -7.35 1.54
C SER A 33 3.89 -6.61 2.30
N GLY A 34 4.69 -7.36 3.04
CA GLY A 34 5.87 -6.84 3.73
C GLY A 34 6.97 -6.42 2.74
N ARG A 35 7.11 -7.11 1.60
CA ARG A 35 8.09 -6.75 0.56
C ARG A 35 7.80 -5.37 -0.05
N THR A 36 6.52 -5.05 -0.27
CA THR A 36 6.11 -3.71 -0.73
C THR A 36 6.52 -2.62 0.25
N GLN A 37 6.33 -2.85 1.55
CA GLN A 37 6.72 -1.87 2.59
C GLN A 37 8.24 -1.68 2.66
N ILE A 38 9.02 -2.75 2.49
CA ILE A 38 10.48 -2.67 2.36
C ILE A 38 10.87 -1.81 1.14
N LEU A 39 10.22 -2.02 -0.02
CA LEU A 39 10.51 -1.24 -1.22
C LEU A 39 10.17 0.25 -1.01
N TYR A 40 9.03 0.58 -0.39
CA TYR A 40 8.70 1.96 -0.08
C TYR A 40 9.69 2.59 0.92
N ALA A 41 10.12 1.85 1.94
CA ALA A 41 11.16 2.34 2.86
C ALA A 41 12.48 2.61 2.11
N LEU A 42 12.88 1.73 1.19
CA LEU A 42 14.08 1.90 0.35
C LEU A 42 13.96 3.11 -0.58
N VAL A 43 12.80 3.33 -1.20
CA VAL A 43 12.50 4.51 -2.01
C VAL A 43 12.70 5.79 -1.20
N LEU A 44 12.09 5.89 -0.01
CA LEU A 44 12.18 7.09 0.81
C LEU A 44 13.61 7.31 1.31
N SER A 45 14.32 6.23 1.66
CA SER A 45 15.72 6.29 2.11
C SER A 45 16.64 6.83 1.03
N THR A 46 16.50 6.34 -0.20
CA THR A 46 17.33 6.77 -1.34
C THR A 46 16.95 8.15 -1.86
N ARG A 47 15.68 8.55 -1.71
CA ARG A 47 15.18 9.87 -2.11
C ARG A 47 15.62 10.99 -1.18
N PHE A 48 15.67 10.72 0.13
CA PHE A 48 15.96 11.73 1.14
C PHE A 48 17.42 11.67 1.62
N LEU A 49 18.36 11.24 0.79
CA LEU A 49 19.79 11.31 1.11
C LEU A 49 20.31 12.76 1.17
N ASP A 50 19.56 13.70 0.59
CA ASP A 50 19.81 15.14 0.59
C ASP A 50 19.36 15.85 1.89
N LEU A 51 18.78 15.11 2.84
CA LEU A 51 18.18 15.64 4.06
C LEU A 51 19.09 16.58 4.90
N PRO A 52 20.42 16.32 5.06
CA PRO A 52 21.30 17.22 5.80
C PRO A 52 21.43 18.61 5.16
N TYR A 53 21.34 18.69 3.83
CA TYR A 53 21.39 19.96 3.10
C TYR A 53 20.10 20.73 3.25
N GLU A 54 18.96 20.04 3.25
CA GLU A 54 17.65 20.68 3.33
C GLU A 54 17.33 21.22 4.73
N PHE A 55 17.92 20.66 5.79
CA PHE A 55 17.87 21.23 7.14
C PHE A 55 18.31 22.70 7.17
N GLN A 56 19.27 23.07 6.32
CA GLN A 56 19.79 24.44 6.24
C GLN A 56 18.88 25.38 5.43
N ILE A 57 18.00 24.82 4.59
CA ILE A 57 17.18 25.58 3.64
C ILE A 57 15.75 25.77 4.18
N SER A 58 15.10 24.69 4.62
CA SER A 58 13.69 24.70 5.00
C SER A 58 13.39 23.67 6.09
N LEU A 59 13.15 24.17 7.30
CA LEU A 59 12.80 23.35 8.47
C LEU A 59 11.46 22.58 8.31
N PRO A 60 10.38 23.15 7.71
CA PRO A 60 9.14 22.41 7.48
C PRO A 60 9.31 21.19 6.55
N SER A 61 10.08 21.33 5.46
CA SER A 61 10.34 20.24 4.51
C SER A 61 11.13 19.11 5.18
N PHE A 62 12.13 19.48 5.99
CA PHE A 62 12.92 18.55 6.78
C PHE A 62 12.05 17.71 7.74
N ILE A 63 11.14 18.36 8.49
CA ILE A 63 10.24 17.66 9.42
C ILE A 63 9.36 16.66 8.68
N ILE A 64 8.72 17.07 7.57
CA ILE A 64 7.85 16.19 6.81
C ILE A 64 8.62 14.95 6.32
N LYS A 65 9.80 15.14 5.73
CA LYS A 65 10.63 14.01 5.25
C LYS A 65 11.03 13.04 6.37
N ILE A 66 11.35 13.55 7.57
CA ILE A 66 11.61 12.72 8.76
C ILE A 66 10.37 11.92 9.16
N VAL A 67 9.18 12.54 9.18
CA VAL A 67 7.93 11.85 9.51
C VAL A 67 7.64 10.73 8.51
N TYR A 68 7.88 10.97 7.22
CA TYR A 68 7.76 9.95 6.17
C TYR A 68 8.68 8.74 6.43
N LEU A 69 9.96 8.98 6.72
CA LEU A 69 10.91 7.90 7.06
C LEU A 69 10.46 7.16 8.31
N PHE A 70 10.08 7.88 9.36
CA PHE A 70 9.66 7.29 10.63
C PHE A 70 8.45 6.37 10.46
N VAL A 71 7.40 6.81 9.75
CA VAL A 71 6.20 6.00 9.48
C VAL A 71 6.54 4.78 8.62
N ALA A 72 7.40 4.92 7.60
CA ALA A 72 7.79 3.81 6.75
C ALA A 72 8.57 2.73 7.52
N TYR A 73 9.59 3.13 8.28
CA TYR A 73 10.40 2.20 9.07
C TYR A 73 9.60 1.57 10.21
N LEU A 74 8.72 2.33 10.87
CA LEU A 74 7.80 1.75 11.87
C LEU A 74 6.93 0.67 11.23
N THR A 75 6.32 0.95 10.08
CA THR A 75 5.46 -0.03 9.39
C THR A 75 6.21 -1.33 9.10
N VAL A 76 7.45 -1.23 8.58
CA VAL A 76 8.31 -2.40 8.36
C VAL A 76 8.64 -3.11 9.67
N LEU A 77 9.00 -2.37 10.72
CA LEU A 77 9.33 -2.94 12.03
C LEU A 77 8.15 -3.72 12.62
N PHE A 78 6.95 -3.14 12.59
CA PHE A 78 5.74 -3.79 13.09
C PHE A 78 5.41 -5.08 12.32
N ILE A 79 5.55 -5.09 10.99
CA ILE A 79 5.29 -6.28 10.17
C ILE A 79 6.29 -7.41 10.47
N PHE A 80 7.59 -7.11 10.56
CA PHE A 80 8.62 -8.15 10.64
C PHE A 80 8.96 -8.59 12.07
N PHE A 81 8.87 -7.69 13.06
CA PHE A 81 9.28 -7.98 14.43
C PHE A 81 8.10 -8.20 15.37
N VAL A 82 7.06 -7.37 15.31
CA VAL A 82 5.96 -7.42 16.29
C VAL A 82 4.89 -8.43 15.86
N HIS A 83 4.43 -8.37 14.62
CA HIS A 83 3.31 -9.18 14.10
C HIS A 83 3.76 -10.28 13.16
N ARG A 84 4.94 -10.85 13.41
CA ARG A 84 5.54 -11.89 12.55
C ARG A 84 4.64 -13.12 12.39
N SER A 85 3.83 -13.45 13.39
CA SER A 85 2.93 -14.62 13.37
C SER A 85 1.83 -14.51 12.32
N THR A 86 1.39 -13.29 12.02
CA THR A 86 0.26 -13.03 11.11
C THR A 86 0.73 -12.62 9.71
N TYR A 87 2.04 -12.65 9.47
CA TYR A 87 2.63 -12.34 8.17
C TYR A 87 2.64 -13.57 7.26
N GLU A 88 1.80 -13.53 6.22
CA GLU A 88 1.59 -14.63 5.27
C GLU A 88 2.71 -14.71 4.21
N ARG A 89 3.87 -15.26 4.63
CA ARG A 89 5.06 -15.41 3.76
C ARG A 89 4.82 -16.24 2.51
N GLU A 90 3.84 -17.14 2.53
CA GLU A 90 3.51 -18.04 1.42
C GLU A 90 3.00 -17.28 0.18
N TYR A 91 2.19 -16.24 0.41
CA TYR A 91 1.65 -15.42 -0.68
C TYR A 91 2.67 -14.36 -1.14
N ASP A 92 3.54 -13.86 -0.26
CA ASP A 92 4.55 -12.84 -0.59
C ASP A 92 5.85 -13.46 -1.17
N THR A 93 5.76 -14.01 -2.38
CA THR A 93 6.87 -14.71 -3.08
C THR A 93 7.48 -13.92 -4.25
N PHE A 94 7.10 -12.64 -4.42
CA PHE A 94 7.53 -11.81 -5.55
C PHE A 94 9.05 -11.52 -5.52
N ARG A 95 9.77 -11.82 -6.61
CA ARG A 95 11.23 -11.60 -6.73
C ARG A 95 11.57 -10.11 -6.87
N PHE A 96 11.54 -9.38 -5.76
CA PHE A 96 11.82 -7.94 -5.72
C PHE A 96 13.30 -7.61 -6.04
N ASP A 97 14.22 -8.57 -5.95
CA ASP A 97 15.61 -8.39 -6.36
C ASP A 97 15.75 -8.03 -7.84
N LEU A 98 14.96 -8.68 -8.70
CA LEU A 98 14.92 -8.38 -10.14
C LEU A 98 14.37 -6.98 -10.40
N LEU A 99 13.40 -6.56 -9.58
CA LEU A 99 12.81 -5.23 -9.68
C LEU A 99 13.83 -4.15 -9.31
N ILE A 100 14.56 -4.35 -8.21
CA ILE A 100 15.65 -3.45 -7.80
C ILE A 100 16.70 -3.37 -8.91
N GLY A 101 17.15 -4.51 -9.44
CA GLY A 101 18.13 -4.56 -10.52
C GLY A 101 17.68 -3.81 -11.78
N ALA A 102 16.43 -4.00 -12.22
CA ALA A 102 15.87 -3.31 -13.37
C ALA A 102 15.80 -1.79 -13.15
N CYS A 103 15.39 -1.34 -11.95
CA CYS A 103 15.34 0.08 -11.60
C CYS A 103 16.74 0.71 -11.54
N THR A 104 17.74 -0.04 -11.06
CA THR A 104 19.14 0.41 -11.04
C THR A 104 19.66 0.61 -12.46
N VAL A 105 19.44 -0.34 -13.36
CA VAL A 105 19.85 -0.21 -14.77
C VAL A 105 19.19 1.00 -15.42
N MET A 106 17.88 1.19 -15.22
CA MET A 106 17.15 2.35 -15.75
C MET A 106 17.70 3.68 -15.19
N ALA A 107 18.00 3.75 -13.90
CA ALA A 107 18.57 4.95 -13.28
C ALA A 107 19.94 5.31 -13.84
N LEU A 108 20.79 4.32 -14.09
CA LEU A 108 22.11 4.52 -14.70
C LEU A 108 22.00 5.02 -16.14
N LEU A 109 21.08 4.46 -16.92
CA LEU A 109 20.83 4.90 -18.30
C LEU A 109 20.32 6.35 -18.37
N CYS A 110 19.44 6.78 -17.46
CA CYS A 110 18.94 8.15 -17.42
C CYS A 110 19.98 9.17 -16.93
N THR A 111 20.93 8.73 -16.10
CA THR A 111 21.95 9.61 -15.46
C THR A 111 23.24 9.71 -16.28
N TYR A 112 23.25 9.23 -17.53
CA TYR A 112 24.44 9.09 -18.37
C TYR A 112 25.27 10.37 -18.56
N LYS A 113 24.67 11.56 -18.40
CA LYS A 113 25.35 12.86 -18.57
C LYS A 113 26.20 13.28 -17.37
N LYS A 114 25.83 12.89 -16.15
CA LYS A 114 26.54 13.29 -14.91
C LYS A 114 26.51 12.15 -13.90
N TRP A 115 27.63 11.46 -13.74
CA TRP A 115 27.80 10.31 -12.85
C TRP A 115 27.98 10.74 -11.39
N GLU A 116 26.95 11.39 -10.85
CA GLU A 116 26.91 11.75 -9.44
C GLU A 116 26.04 10.74 -8.68
N LEU A 117 26.58 10.18 -7.58
CA LEU A 117 25.89 9.13 -6.82
C LEU A 117 24.51 9.57 -6.31
N LEU A 118 24.40 10.81 -5.81
CA LEU A 118 23.12 11.37 -5.35
C LEU A 118 22.10 11.48 -6.49
N SER A 119 22.53 11.93 -7.67
CA SER A 119 21.68 12.01 -8.86
C SER A 119 21.21 10.61 -9.30
N ILE A 120 22.09 9.61 -9.29
CA ILE A 120 21.75 8.22 -9.65
C ILE A 120 20.72 7.65 -8.66
N LEU A 121 20.97 7.80 -7.35
CA LEU A 121 20.09 7.31 -6.30
C LEU A 121 18.73 8.00 -6.31
N TRP A 122 18.70 9.28 -6.67
CA TRP A 122 17.45 10.01 -6.85
C TRP A 122 16.62 9.44 -8.01
N HIS A 123 17.20 9.24 -9.20
CA HIS A 123 16.50 8.61 -10.33
C HIS A 123 16.08 7.17 -10.02
N PHE A 124 16.93 6.41 -9.33
CA PHE A 124 16.61 5.08 -8.84
C PHE A 124 15.37 5.10 -7.94
N SER A 125 15.30 6.04 -6.98
CA SER A 125 14.13 6.18 -6.11
C SER A 125 12.84 6.48 -6.89
N VAL A 126 12.93 7.26 -7.97
CA VAL A 126 11.78 7.63 -8.81
C VAL A 126 11.23 6.42 -9.55
N PHE A 127 12.09 5.64 -10.21
CA PHE A 127 11.68 4.42 -10.91
C PHE A 127 11.22 3.33 -9.93
N LEU A 128 11.94 3.14 -8.83
CA LEU A 128 11.57 2.14 -7.84
C LEU A 128 10.20 2.43 -7.22
N GLU A 129 9.87 3.69 -6.95
CA GLU A 129 8.55 4.06 -6.41
C GLU A 129 7.39 3.71 -7.35
N THR A 130 7.62 3.83 -8.67
CA THR A 130 6.60 3.52 -9.69
C THR A 130 6.19 2.05 -9.62
N PHE A 131 7.14 1.17 -9.35
CA PHE A 131 6.93 -0.27 -9.34
C PHE A 131 6.86 -0.90 -7.94
N ALA A 132 7.07 -0.11 -6.88
CA ALA A 132 7.11 -0.59 -5.50
C ALA A 132 5.83 -1.33 -5.07
N ILE A 133 4.68 -1.02 -5.69
CA ILE A 133 3.38 -1.66 -5.41
C ILE A 133 3.24 -3.07 -5.99
N PHE A 134 4.12 -3.50 -6.90
CA PHE A 134 3.99 -4.78 -7.61
C PHE A 134 3.95 -6.02 -6.70
N PRO A 135 4.77 -6.14 -5.63
CA PRO A 135 4.66 -7.26 -4.70
C PRO A 135 3.28 -7.32 -4.03
N GLN A 136 2.66 -6.17 -3.74
CA GLN A 136 1.31 -6.10 -3.17
C GLN A 136 0.26 -6.59 -4.16
N ILE A 137 0.35 -6.18 -5.43
CA ILE A 137 -0.55 -6.67 -6.48
C ILE A 137 -0.43 -8.20 -6.57
N TYR A 138 0.80 -8.70 -6.64
CA TYR A 138 1.08 -10.14 -6.71
C TYR A 138 0.55 -10.89 -5.47
N PHE A 139 0.76 -10.34 -4.28
CA PHE A 139 0.22 -10.89 -3.03
C PHE A 139 -1.31 -11.01 -3.10
N THR A 140 -2.01 -9.94 -3.48
CA THR A 140 -3.48 -9.94 -3.54
C THR A 140 -4.00 -10.92 -4.60
N THR A 141 -3.29 -11.11 -5.72
CA THR A 141 -3.68 -12.12 -6.74
C THR A 141 -3.58 -13.54 -6.21
N LYS A 142 -2.63 -13.83 -5.32
CA LYS A 142 -2.47 -15.16 -4.72
C LYS A 142 -3.43 -15.40 -3.55
N ALA A 143 -3.53 -14.42 -2.67
CA ALA A 143 -4.39 -14.52 -1.49
C ALA A 143 -5.88 -14.44 -1.85
N ASN A 144 -6.24 -13.85 -3.00
CA ASN A 144 -7.64 -13.52 -3.37
C ASN A 144 -8.40 -12.81 -2.25
N TYR A 145 -7.67 -12.06 -1.41
CA TYR A 145 -8.19 -11.38 -0.24
C TYR A 145 -7.75 -9.93 -0.24
N THR A 146 -8.70 -9.00 -0.05
CA THR A 146 -8.44 -7.57 0.07
C THR A 146 -9.06 -7.02 1.35
N GLY A 147 -8.22 -6.57 2.29
CA GLY A 147 -8.71 -5.92 3.50
C GLY A 147 -9.31 -4.54 3.22
N SER A 148 -10.35 -4.15 3.96
CA SER A 148 -11.02 -2.84 3.81
C SER A 148 -10.03 -1.66 3.90
N SER A 149 -9.13 -1.70 4.89
CA SER A 149 -8.08 -0.67 5.05
C SER A 149 -7.11 -0.59 3.86
N LEU A 150 -6.85 -1.71 3.17
CA LEU A 150 -5.99 -1.72 1.98
C LEU A 150 -6.67 -1.00 0.81
N VAL A 151 -7.99 -1.14 0.65
CA VAL A 151 -8.76 -0.41 -0.38
C VAL A 151 -8.66 1.09 -0.15
N PHE A 152 -8.85 1.55 1.10
CA PHE A 152 -8.68 2.96 1.45
C PHE A 152 -7.25 3.46 1.24
N TYR A 153 -6.25 2.68 1.67
CA TYR A 153 -4.84 2.99 1.47
C TYR A 153 -4.50 3.19 -0.01
N VAL A 154 -4.85 2.23 -0.86
CA VAL A 154 -4.57 2.31 -2.31
C VAL A 154 -5.40 3.40 -2.98
N GLY A 155 -6.65 3.62 -2.54
CA GLY A 155 -7.48 4.71 -3.04
C GLY A 155 -6.84 6.08 -2.76
N MET A 156 -6.33 6.30 -1.55
CA MET A 156 -5.57 7.52 -1.22
C MET A 156 -4.26 7.60 -2.01
N LEU A 157 -3.59 6.47 -2.23
CA LEU A 157 -2.42 6.40 -3.10
C LEU A 157 -2.74 6.82 -4.56
N ALA A 158 -3.87 6.39 -5.11
CA ALA A 158 -4.30 6.82 -6.44
C ALA A 158 -4.60 8.32 -6.46
N CYS A 159 -5.29 8.83 -5.44
CA CYS A 159 -5.65 10.24 -5.35
C CYS A 159 -4.43 11.17 -5.24
N TYR A 160 -3.39 10.86 -4.45
CA TYR A 160 -2.22 11.75 -4.42
C TYR A 160 -1.55 11.82 -5.78
N ARG A 161 -1.47 10.69 -6.50
CA ARG A 161 -0.92 10.68 -7.87
C ARG A 161 -1.80 11.43 -8.86
N ALA A 162 -3.12 11.42 -8.68
CA ALA A 162 -4.02 12.25 -9.48
C ALA A 162 -3.68 13.75 -9.31
N PHE A 163 -3.51 14.22 -8.07
CA PHE A 163 -3.16 15.62 -7.81
C PHE A 163 -1.80 16.01 -8.41
N TYR A 164 -0.79 15.14 -8.31
CA TYR A 164 0.50 15.37 -8.96
C TYR A 164 0.40 15.38 -10.48
N THR A 165 -0.42 14.49 -11.06
CA THR A 165 -0.62 14.44 -12.52
C THR A 165 -1.33 15.70 -13.02
N VAL A 166 -2.37 16.17 -12.31
CA VAL A 166 -3.06 17.44 -12.60
C VAL A 166 -2.08 18.60 -12.51
N HIS A 167 -1.20 18.62 -11.52
CA HIS A 167 -0.16 19.65 -11.40
C HIS A 167 0.80 19.67 -12.59
N TRP A 168 1.26 18.51 -13.09
CA TRP A 168 2.10 18.47 -14.29
C TRP A 168 1.36 18.90 -15.56
N ILE A 169 0.08 18.54 -15.70
CA ILE A 169 -0.76 19.02 -16.80
C ILE A 169 -0.92 20.53 -16.74
N TYR A 170 -1.17 21.10 -15.56
CA TYR A 170 -1.22 22.55 -15.36
C TYR A 170 0.08 23.22 -15.78
N LEU A 171 1.23 22.67 -15.39
CA LEU A 171 2.55 23.19 -15.76
C LEU A 171 2.76 23.18 -17.28
N LEU A 172 2.39 22.08 -17.94
CA LEU A 172 2.46 21.98 -19.41
C LEU A 172 1.58 23.01 -20.13
N LEU A 173 0.39 23.27 -19.61
CA LEU A 173 -0.57 24.19 -20.24
C LEU A 173 -0.24 25.67 -20.01
N VAL A 174 0.27 26.01 -18.82
CA VAL A 174 0.50 27.41 -18.42
C VAL A 174 1.94 27.85 -18.64
N GLU A 175 2.92 27.03 -18.23
CA GLU A 175 4.35 27.39 -18.29
C GLU A 175 5.03 26.86 -19.56
N GLY A 176 4.41 25.89 -20.25
CA GLY A 176 4.88 25.37 -21.54
C GLY A 176 6.06 24.40 -21.45
N TYR A 177 6.56 24.09 -20.25
CA TYR A 177 7.60 23.10 -20.02
C TYR A 177 7.40 22.36 -18.68
N VAL A 178 8.06 21.22 -18.54
CA VAL A 178 8.14 20.45 -17.28
C VAL A 178 9.61 20.23 -16.96
N ASP A 179 10.06 20.72 -15.80
CA ASP A 179 11.48 20.66 -15.38
C ASP A 179 12.06 19.25 -15.46
N ASN A 180 11.34 18.26 -14.96
CA ASN A 180 11.80 16.87 -14.88
C ASN A 180 10.82 15.93 -15.59
N TYR A 181 11.01 15.76 -16.90
CA TYR A 181 10.26 14.81 -17.73
C TYR A 181 10.22 13.40 -17.12
N TYR A 182 11.33 12.90 -16.56
CA TYR A 182 11.40 11.57 -15.97
C TYR A 182 10.44 11.40 -14.78
N VAL A 183 10.26 12.44 -13.95
CA VAL A 183 9.37 12.41 -12.79
C VAL A 183 7.91 12.44 -13.23
N ALA A 184 7.59 13.26 -14.23
CA ALA A 184 6.24 13.31 -14.78
C ALA A 184 5.86 11.98 -15.45
N ALA A 185 6.72 11.41 -16.30
CA ALA A 185 6.46 10.15 -16.97
C ALA A 185 6.32 8.97 -16.00
N SER A 186 7.21 8.85 -15.02
CA SER A 186 7.15 7.78 -14.01
C SER A 186 5.93 7.95 -13.09
N GLY A 187 5.64 9.17 -12.65
CA GLY A 187 4.49 9.50 -11.82
C GLY A 187 3.15 9.25 -12.52
N SER A 188 3.03 9.58 -13.80
CA SER A 188 1.84 9.24 -14.60
C SER A 188 1.70 7.74 -14.80
N THR A 189 2.81 7.02 -15.03
CA THR A 189 2.80 5.56 -15.11
C THR A 189 2.32 4.93 -13.80
N GLN A 190 2.80 5.47 -12.67
CA GLN A 190 2.38 5.02 -11.34
C GLN A 190 0.90 5.28 -11.07
N PHE A 191 0.37 6.43 -11.52
CA PHE A 191 -1.05 6.72 -11.44
C PHE A 191 -1.89 5.65 -12.16
N ILE A 192 -1.51 5.30 -13.39
CA ILE A 192 -2.18 4.26 -14.19
C ILE A 192 -2.14 2.91 -13.47
N ILE A 193 -0.98 2.54 -12.91
CA ILE A 193 -0.83 1.29 -12.14
C ILE A 193 -1.78 1.28 -10.94
N TYR A 194 -1.86 2.37 -10.18
CA TYR A 194 -2.75 2.47 -9.02
C TYR A 194 -4.22 2.41 -9.40
N CYS A 195 -4.64 3.10 -10.46
CA CYS A 195 -6.01 3.03 -10.96
C CYS A 195 -6.37 1.61 -11.42
N GLY A 196 -5.49 0.98 -12.19
CA GLY A 196 -5.68 -0.41 -12.64
C GLY A 196 -5.80 -1.37 -11.47
N TYR A 197 -4.92 -1.24 -10.48
CA TYR A 197 -4.97 -2.05 -9.26
C TYR A 197 -6.25 -1.81 -8.45
N PHE A 198 -6.67 -0.54 -8.29
CA PHE A 198 -7.88 -0.18 -7.58
C PHE A 198 -9.13 -0.80 -8.24
N VAL A 199 -9.27 -0.66 -9.56
CA VAL A 199 -10.38 -1.26 -10.32
C VAL A 199 -10.40 -2.77 -10.18
N TRP A 200 -9.23 -3.42 -10.18
CA TRP A 200 -9.12 -4.87 -10.02
C TRP A 200 -9.47 -5.36 -8.59
N MET A 201 -9.21 -4.56 -7.55
CA MET A 201 -9.57 -4.92 -6.16
C MET A 201 -11.08 -4.84 -5.87
N VAL A 202 -11.81 -3.92 -6.50
CA VAL A 202 -13.26 -3.71 -6.25
C VAL A 202 -14.10 -4.99 -6.37
N PRO A 203 -13.99 -5.82 -7.44
CA PRO A 203 -14.76 -7.06 -7.52
C PRO A 203 -14.39 -8.08 -6.44
N ILE A 204 -13.11 -8.19 -6.07
CA ILE A 204 -12.64 -9.08 -4.99
C ILE A 204 -13.26 -8.64 -3.67
N PHE A 205 -13.16 -7.35 -3.35
CA PHE A 205 -13.73 -6.80 -2.12
C PHE A 205 -15.27 -7.00 -2.04
N LYS A 206 -15.98 -6.82 -3.16
CA LYS A 206 -17.43 -7.07 -3.22
C LYS A 206 -17.79 -8.54 -2.98
N ALA A 207 -17.03 -9.47 -3.57
CA ALA A 207 -17.25 -10.89 -3.37
C ALA A 207 -17.07 -11.27 -1.89
N GLN A 208 -16.01 -10.76 -1.25
CA GLN A 208 -15.74 -11.00 0.16
C GLN A 208 -16.83 -10.45 1.08
N TYR A 209 -17.29 -9.22 0.82
CA TYR A 209 -18.36 -8.62 1.60
C TYR A 209 -19.68 -9.39 1.47
N ALA A 210 -19.97 -9.94 0.28
CA ALA A 210 -21.14 -10.79 0.08
C ALA A 210 -21.05 -12.10 0.88
N HIS A 211 -19.88 -12.73 0.96
CA HIS A 211 -19.67 -13.91 1.80
C HIS A 211 -19.89 -13.60 3.28
N LEU A 212 -19.29 -12.53 3.79
CA LEU A 212 -19.44 -12.11 5.20
C LEU A 212 -20.91 -11.82 5.56
N LYS A 213 -21.64 -11.15 4.66
CA LYS A 213 -23.06 -10.85 4.86
C LYS A 213 -23.93 -12.12 4.86
N ASN A 214 -23.59 -13.09 4.02
CA ASN A 214 -24.30 -14.37 3.99
C ASN A 214 -24.05 -15.14 5.29
N ASP A 215 -22.82 -15.17 5.79
CA ASP A 215 -22.48 -15.85 7.05
C ASP A 215 -23.18 -15.20 8.26
N GLU A 216 -23.21 -13.87 8.32
CA GLU A 216 -23.96 -13.13 9.35
C GLU A 216 -25.46 -13.46 9.29
N SER A 217 -26.04 -13.50 8.09
CA SER A 217 -27.45 -13.89 7.92
C SER A 217 -27.74 -15.34 8.32
N GLN A 218 -26.78 -16.26 8.14
CA GLN A 218 -26.91 -17.65 8.59
C GLN A 218 -26.83 -17.75 10.12
N LEU A 219 -25.92 -17.01 10.75
CA LEU A 219 -25.79 -16.93 12.21
C LEU A 219 -27.07 -16.37 12.86
N ASP A 220 -27.67 -15.33 12.28
CA ASP A 220 -28.93 -14.77 12.76
C ASP A 220 -30.06 -15.81 12.66
N VAL A 221 -30.16 -16.53 11.53
CA VAL A 221 -31.15 -17.61 11.36
C VAL A 221 -30.97 -18.73 12.38
N VAL A 222 -29.73 -19.16 12.65
CA VAL A 222 -29.43 -20.19 13.65
C VAL A 222 -29.77 -19.73 15.07
N SER A 223 -29.59 -18.44 15.39
CA SER A 223 -29.94 -17.89 16.70
C SER A 223 -31.45 -17.71 16.93
N ILE A 224 -32.23 -17.56 15.87
CA ILE A 224 -33.69 -17.42 15.91
C ILE A 224 -34.39 -18.79 15.94
N ALA A 225 -33.74 -19.84 15.43
CA ALA A 225 -34.24 -21.21 15.59
C ALA A 225 -34.31 -21.54 17.10
N PRO A 226 -35.49 -21.88 17.65
CA PRO A 226 -35.58 -22.29 19.05
C PRO A 226 -34.71 -23.53 19.26
N ASN A 227 -34.19 -23.70 20.48
CA ASN A 227 -33.48 -24.92 20.95
C ASN A 227 -34.40 -26.17 20.98
N ASP A 228 -35.14 -26.45 19.91
CA ASP A 228 -36.10 -27.54 19.79
C ASP A 228 -35.41 -28.90 19.56
N PHE A 229 -34.07 -28.96 19.58
CA PHE A 229 -33.31 -30.20 19.42
C PHE A 229 -33.00 -30.95 20.73
N GLU A 230 -33.32 -30.40 21.91
CA GLU A 230 -33.12 -31.12 23.19
C GLU A 230 -34.32 -31.98 23.65
N CYS A 231 -35.44 -32.02 22.92
CA CYS A 231 -36.66 -32.71 23.37
C CYS A 231 -36.98 -34.05 22.68
N ASN A 232 -35.98 -34.77 22.12
CA ASN A 232 -36.23 -36.07 21.49
C ASN A 232 -35.32 -37.23 21.92
N ILE A 233 -34.43 -37.04 22.90
CA ILE A 233 -33.61 -38.15 23.43
C ILE A 233 -34.23 -38.80 24.68
N SER A 234 -35.12 -38.11 25.42
CA SER A 234 -35.74 -38.69 26.64
C SER A 234 -37.03 -39.49 26.43
N LYS A 235 -37.53 -39.62 25.18
CA LYS A 235 -38.77 -40.38 24.88
C LYS A 235 -38.59 -41.78 24.32
N ASN A 236 -37.35 -42.24 24.08
CA ASN A 236 -37.07 -43.58 23.58
C ASN A 236 -36.55 -44.59 24.62
N GLU A 237 -36.35 -44.18 25.89
CA GLU A 237 -35.97 -45.13 26.97
C GLU A 237 -37.16 -45.77 27.70
N SER A 238 -38.40 -45.34 27.43
CA SER A 238 -39.60 -45.93 28.07
C SER A 238 -40.26 -47.06 27.26
N LEU A 239 -39.71 -47.46 26.12
CA LEU A 239 -40.24 -48.54 25.27
C LEU A 239 -39.45 -49.86 25.31
N PHE A 240 -38.41 -49.96 26.14
CA PHE A 240 -37.60 -51.18 26.30
C PHE A 240 -37.65 -51.83 27.70
N ASN A 241 -38.49 -51.35 28.61
CA ASN A 241 -38.77 -52.02 29.88
C ASN A 241 -40.25 -52.41 29.97
N ASN A 242 -40.61 -53.51 29.30
CA ASN A 242 -41.73 -54.38 29.66
C ASN A 242 -41.48 -55.78 29.07
#